data_AF-A0AAV0BGT0-F1
#
_entry.id   AF-A0AAV0BGT0-F1
#
_cell.length_a   1.000
_cell.length_b   1.000
_cell.length_c   1.000
_cell.angle_alpha   90.00
_cell.angle_beta   90.00
_cell.angle_gamma   90.00
#
_symmetry.space_group_name_H-M   'P 1'
#
loop_
_entity.id
_entity.type
_entity.pdbx_description
1 polymer ?
#
loop_
_entity_poly.entity_id
_entity_poly.type
_entity_poly.pdbx_seq_one_letter_code
_entity_poly.pdbx_strand_id
1 'polypeptide(L)'
;LRPILIGSMVVWLMFLFSFIGIVASDFFCPNISTLSNRLGLNKNLTGVTFLGFGNGAPDVLSTFVAMRSGTGSLAIGELIGAASFIVTVVLGSMCLIRPFQVDQRSFTRDLGFFTLAILLIIIIIITNGRILSWEANILMILYMIYVITVGLGTWHNHHRQSKIKLIQSVRTK
;
A
#
# COMPACT_ATOMS: atom_id res chain seq x y z
N LEU A 1 -0.91 28.79 27.56
CA LEU A 1 -0.11 28.80 26.30
C LEU A 1 0.00 27.43 25.64
N ARG A 2 0.47 26.38 26.33
CA ARG A 2 0.61 25.01 25.76
C ARG A 2 -0.66 24.43 25.08
N PRO A 3 -1.88 24.55 25.63
CA PRO A 3 -3.07 24.02 24.94
C PRO A 3 -3.45 24.80 23.67
N ILE A 4 -3.13 26.09 23.61
CA ILE A 4 -3.40 26.95 22.43
C ILE A 4 -2.44 26.60 21.30
N LEU A 5 -1.16 26.36 21.61
CA LEU A 5 -0.15 25.88 20.66
C LEU A 5 -0.52 24.52 20.06
N ILE A 6 -0.94 23.56 20.90
CA ILE A 6 -1.39 22.24 20.43
C ILE A 6 -2.63 22.38 19.54
N GLY A 7 -3.61 23.19 19.94
CA GLY A 7 -4.78 23.48 19.11
C GLY A 7 -4.41 24.06 17.74
N SER A 8 -3.49 25.03 17.71
CA SER A 8 -2.99 25.60 16.46
C SER A 8 -2.27 24.56 15.58
N MET A 9 -1.49 23.66 16.17
CA MET A 9 -0.80 22.59 15.43
C MET A 9 -1.79 21.59 14.82
N VAL A 10 -2.84 21.22 15.56
CA VAL A 10 -3.88 20.31 15.05
C VAL A 10 -4.64 20.94 13.88
N VAL A 11 -5.02 22.21 14.00
CA VAL A 11 -5.70 22.94 12.91
C VAL A 11 -4.79 23.03 11.68
N TRP A 12 -3.50 23.31 11.89
CA TRP A 12 -2.52 23.35 10.80
C TRP A 12 -2.37 21.98 10.11
N LEU A 13 -2.30 20.90 10.89
CA LEU A 13 -2.20 19.54 10.36
C LEU A 13 -3.44 19.16 9.53
N MET A 14 -4.64 19.50 10.01
CA MET A 14 -5.88 19.28 9.26
C MET A 14 -5.90 20.08 7.95
N PHE A 15 -5.46 21.35 7.99
CA PHE A 15 -5.35 22.17 6.79
C PHE A 15 -4.40 21.55 5.76
N LEU A 16 -3.19 21.13 6.17
CA LEU A 16 -2.23 20.48 5.27
C LEU A 16 -2.78 19.17 4.70
N PHE A 17 -3.44 18.35 5.52
CA PHE A 17 -4.04 17.09 5.07
C PHE A 17 -5.18 17.32 4.07
N SER A 18 -6.05 18.31 4.29
CA SER A 18 -7.09 18.66 3.32
C SER A 18 -6.50 19.23 2.03
N PHE A 19 -5.50 20.11 2.14
CA PHE A 19 -4.86 20.71 0.98
C PHE A 19 -4.18 19.66 0.09
N ILE A 20 -3.40 18.75 0.68
CA ILE A 20 -2.75 17.67 -0.09
C ILE A 20 -3.79 16.75 -0.74
N GLY A 21 -4.91 16.47 -0.04
CA GLY A 21 -6.01 15.67 -0.56
C GLY A 21 -6.68 16.31 -1.79
N ILE A 22 -6.96 17.61 -1.73
CA ILE A 22 -7.54 18.37 -2.85
C ILE A 22 -6.56 18.40 -4.03
N VAL A 23 -5.29 18.71 -3.78
CA VAL A 23 -4.26 18.74 -4.84
C VAL A 23 -4.10 17.36 -5.48
N ALA A 24 -4.13 16.29 -4.70
CA ALA A 24 -4.06 14.93 -5.21
C ALA A 24 -5.30 14.59 -6.08
N SER A 25 -6.50 14.93 -5.62
CA SER A 25 -7.74 14.69 -6.37
C SER A 25 -7.78 15.47 -7.69
N ASP A 26 -7.50 16.77 -7.66
CA ASP A 26 -7.82 17.66 -8.77
C ASP A 26 -6.67 17.81 -9.76
N PHE A 27 -5.43 17.62 -9.33
CA PHE A 27 -4.25 17.74 -10.19
C PHE A 27 -3.55 16.40 -10.42
N PHE A 28 -3.31 15.61 -9.37
CA PHE A 28 -2.50 14.40 -9.52
C PHE A 28 -3.24 13.27 -10.28
N CYS A 29 -4.48 12.96 -9.87
CA CYS A 29 -5.27 11.89 -10.47
C CYS A 29 -5.57 12.11 -11.98
N PRO A 30 -6.01 13.29 -12.44
CA PRO A 30 -6.28 13.53 -13.86
C PRO A 30 -5.02 13.48 -14.71
N ASN A 31 -3.91 14.05 -14.24
CA ASN A 31 -2.64 14.04 -14.96
C ASN A 31 -2.11 12.61 -15.14
N ILE A 32 -2.19 11.78 -14.10
CA ILE A 32 -1.85 10.35 -14.20
C ILE A 32 -2.78 9.63 -15.18
N SER A 33 -4.07 9.92 -15.18
CA SER A 33 -5.01 9.32 -16.14
C SER A 33 -4.66 9.70 -17.59
N THR A 34 -4.32 10.96 -17.86
CA THR A 34 -3.91 11.41 -19.19
C THR A 34 -2.60 10.76 -19.63
N LEU A 35 -1.62 10.66 -18.72
CA LEU A 35 -0.35 9.98 -18.99
C LEU A 35 -0.57 8.49 -19.31
N SER A 36 -1.41 7.83 -18.52
CA SER A 36 -1.77 6.42 -18.73
C SER A 36 -2.43 6.19 -20.08
N ASN A 37 -3.35 7.08 -20.49
CA ASN A 37 -4.01 6.98 -21.79
C ASN A 37 -3.01 7.11 -22.94
N ARG A 38 -2.00 7.99 -22.82
CA ARG A 38 -0.92 8.11 -23.82
C ARG A 38 -0.02 6.88 -23.88
N LEU A 39 0.18 6.22 -22.73
CA LEU A 39 0.96 4.99 -22.64
C LEU A 39 0.16 3.72 -22.98
N GLY A 40 -1.13 3.85 -23.32
CA GLY A 40 -2.00 2.70 -23.63
C GLY A 40 -2.32 1.80 -22.43
N LEU A 41 -2.11 2.29 -21.20
CA LEU A 41 -2.32 1.53 -19.98
C LEU A 41 -3.79 1.62 -19.53
N ASN A 42 -4.35 0.49 -19.10
CA ASN A 42 -5.70 0.47 -18.52
C ASN A 42 -5.71 1.12 -17.12
N LYS A 43 -6.89 1.58 -16.67
CA LYS A 43 -7.07 2.25 -15.36
C LYS A 43 -6.55 1.45 -14.17
N ASN A 44 -6.62 0.12 -14.22
CA ASN A 44 -6.14 -0.74 -13.13
C ASN A 44 -4.61 -0.72 -13.06
N LEU A 45 -3.92 -0.81 -14.20
CA LEU A 45 -2.47 -0.71 -14.31
C LEU A 45 -1.98 0.69 -13.90
N THR A 46 -2.73 1.74 -14.27
CA THR A 46 -2.45 3.11 -13.85
C THR A 46 -2.38 3.23 -12.32
N GLY A 47 -3.38 2.70 -11.61
CA GLY A 47 -3.44 2.75 -10.16
C GLY A 47 -2.34 1.91 -9.52
N VAL A 48 -2.13 0.68 -10.00
CA VAL A 48 -1.12 -0.22 -9.43
C VAL A 48 0.30 0.33 -9.63
N THR A 49 0.58 0.99 -10.75
CA THR A 49 1.92 1.50 -11.07
C THR A 49 2.12 2.95 -10.65
N PHE A 50 1.40 3.90 -11.23
CA PHE A 50 1.69 5.33 -11.03
C PHE A 50 1.21 5.85 -9.68
N LEU A 51 0.01 5.45 -9.24
CA LEU A 51 -0.49 5.87 -7.94
C LEU A 51 0.30 5.20 -6.81
N GLY A 52 0.61 3.90 -6.96
CA GLY A 52 1.49 3.17 -6.04
C GLY A 52 2.90 3.77 -5.96
N PHE A 53 3.52 4.05 -7.12
CA PHE A 53 4.86 4.63 -7.17
C PHE A 53 4.88 6.08 -6.65
N GLY A 54 3.88 6.89 -6.98
CA GLY A 54 3.79 8.28 -6.53
C GLY A 54 3.72 8.41 -5.02
N ASN A 55 3.04 7.48 -4.35
CA ASN A 55 3.01 7.42 -2.89
C ASN A 55 4.31 6.86 -2.31
N GLY A 56 4.81 5.73 -2.83
CA GLY A 56 5.95 5.03 -2.23
C GLY A 56 7.34 5.64 -2.50
N ALA A 57 7.51 6.37 -3.60
CA ALA A 57 8.80 6.98 -3.95
C ALA A 57 9.34 7.96 -2.88
N PRO A 58 8.57 8.96 -2.40
CA PRO A 58 9.05 9.85 -1.35
C PRO A 58 9.33 9.12 -0.03
N ASP A 59 8.53 8.10 0.33
CA ASP A 59 8.71 7.31 1.55
C ASP A 59 10.06 6.56 1.54
N VAL A 60 10.39 5.94 0.40
CA VAL A 60 11.67 5.22 0.24
C VAL A 60 12.86 6.19 0.31
N LEU A 61 12.75 7.36 -0.32
CA LEU A 61 13.79 8.38 -0.27
C LEU A 61 13.98 8.94 1.15
N SER A 62 12.89 9.26 1.85
CA SER A 62 12.91 9.72 3.24
C SER A 62 13.55 8.67 4.15
N THR A 63 13.12 7.41 4.02
CA THR A 63 13.67 6.28 4.79
C THR A 63 15.16 6.10 4.52
N PHE A 64 15.60 6.19 3.26
CA PHE A 64 17.02 6.06 2.90
C PHE A 64 17.88 7.16 3.53
N VAL A 65 17.41 8.41 3.51
CA VAL A 65 18.10 9.54 4.14
C VAL A 65 18.15 9.38 5.66
N ALA A 66 17.06 8.93 6.27
CA ALA A 66 16.99 8.67 7.71
C ALA A 66 17.91 7.53 8.14
N MET A 67 18.00 6.46 7.34
CA MET A 67 18.94 5.36 7.58
C MET A 67 20.40 5.83 7.55
N ARG A 68 20.75 6.72 6.62
CA ARG A 68 22.09 7.31 6.53
C ARG A 68 22.40 8.28 7.68
N SER A 69 21.37 8.93 8.23
CA SER A 69 21.49 9.92 9.31
C SER A 69 21.51 9.30 10.71
N GLY A 70 21.50 7.97 10.82
CA GLY A 70 21.50 7.26 12.10
C GLY A 70 20.14 7.19 12.79
N THR A 71 19.07 7.67 12.15
CA THR A 71 17.68 7.65 12.66
C THR A 71 16.85 6.52 12.04
N GLY A 72 17.49 5.41 11.69
CA GLY A 72 16.85 4.28 11.00
C GLY A 72 15.70 3.64 11.78
N SER A 73 15.82 3.52 13.11
CA SER A 73 14.74 3.00 13.96
C SER A 73 13.47 3.85 13.89
N LEU A 74 13.60 5.18 13.78
CA LEU A 74 12.46 6.09 13.62
C LEU A 74 11.80 5.91 12.25
N ALA A 75 12.61 5.78 11.20
CA ALA A 75 12.12 5.57 9.84
C ALA A 75 11.35 4.25 9.68
N ILE A 76 11.79 3.17 10.34
CA ILE A 76 11.07 1.90 10.36
C ILE A 76 9.72 2.06 11.07
N GLY A 77 9.69 2.80 12.19
CA GLY A 77 8.46 3.11 12.91
C GLY A 77 7.45 3.91 12.08
N GLU A 78 7.94 4.91 11.33
CA GLU A 78 7.15 5.68 10.36
C GLU A 78 6.56 4.76 9.28
N LEU A 79 7.37 3.89 8.67
CA LEU A 79 6.93 3.00 7.59
C LEU A 79 5.83 2.03 8.05
N ILE A 80 6.00 1.40 9.22
CA ILE A 80 5.02 0.48 9.78
C ILE A 80 3.75 1.24 10.16
N GLY A 81 3.89 2.41 10.80
CA GLY A 81 2.77 3.25 11.19
C GLY A 81 1.93 3.71 10.00
N ALA A 82 2.58 4.18 8.93
CA ALA A 82 1.92 4.59 7.69
C ALA A 82 1.17 3.42 7.03
N ALA A 83 1.81 2.25 6.93
CA ALA A 83 1.17 1.08 6.34
C ALA A 83 -0.04 0.60 7.16
N SER A 84 0.09 0.55 8.48
CA SER A 84 -1.03 0.20 9.38
C SER A 84 -2.15 1.25 9.31
N PHE A 85 -1.83 2.53 9.22
CA PHE A 85 -2.83 3.61 9.07
C PHE A 85 -3.63 3.47 7.78
N ILE A 86 -2.97 3.17 6.65
CA ILE A 86 -3.66 2.98 5.36
C ILE A 86 -4.61 1.77 5.43
N VAL A 87 -4.16 0.64 5.99
CA VAL A 87 -4.97 -0.58 6.07
C VAL A 87 -6.13 -0.44 7.06
N THR A 88 -5.96 0.30 8.15
CA THR A 88 -6.99 0.43 9.19
C THR A 88 -7.93 1.60 8.92
N VAL A 89 -7.40 2.82 8.78
CA VAL A 89 -8.19 4.05 8.69
C VAL A 89 -8.67 4.28 7.28
N VAL A 90 -7.77 4.25 6.28
CA VAL A 90 -8.15 4.57 4.89
C VAL A 90 -9.05 3.48 4.33
N LEU A 91 -8.61 2.22 4.37
CA LEU A 91 -9.41 1.10 3.87
C LEU A 91 -10.70 0.89 4.68
N GLY A 92 -10.65 1.07 6.01
CA GLY A 92 -11.83 1.00 6.88
C GLY A 92 -12.87 2.07 6.54
N SER A 93 -12.44 3.32 6.35
CA SER A 93 -13.32 4.42 5.93
C SER A 93 -13.94 4.18 4.55
N MET A 94 -13.18 3.65 3.59
CA MET A 94 -13.68 3.29 2.26
C MET A 94 -14.79 2.23 2.32
N CYS A 95 -14.63 1.21 3.17
CA CYS A 95 -15.63 0.17 3.39
C CYS A 95 -16.94 0.74 3.98
N LEU A 96 -16.84 1.71 4.90
CA LEU A 96 -17.99 2.39 5.50
C LEU A 96 -18.74 3.29 4.50
N ILE A 97 -18.02 4.04 3.66
CA ILE A 97 -18.62 4.99 2.71
C ILE A 97 -19.27 4.25 1.54
N ARG A 98 -18.57 3.25 0.97
CA ARG A 98 -19.07 2.50 -0.19
C ARG A 98 -18.64 1.04 -0.08
N PRO A 99 -19.54 0.13 0.31
CA PRO A 99 -19.21 -1.28 0.38
C PRO A 99 -18.88 -1.80 -1.02
N PHE A 100 -17.68 -2.34 -1.19
CA PHE A 100 -17.22 -2.99 -2.41
C PHE A 100 -17.02 -4.48 -2.15
N GLN A 101 -17.35 -5.31 -3.13
CA GLN A 101 -17.13 -6.76 -3.02
C GLN A 101 -15.66 -7.07 -3.33
N VAL A 102 -14.94 -7.54 -2.32
CA VAL A 102 -13.57 -8.05 -2.44
C VAL A 102 -13.57 -9.57 -2.41
N ASP A 103 -12.70 -10.18 -3.23
CA ASP A 103 -12.49 -11.63 -3.20
C ASP A 103 -11.84 -12.00 -1.86
N GLN A 104 -12.61 -12.67 -1.01
CA GLN A 104 -12.19 -13.06 0.34
C GLN A 104 -10.87 -13.83 0.37
N ARG A 105 -10.56 -14.63 -0.66
CA ARG A 105 -9.31 -15.39 -0.72
C ARG A 105 -8.10 -14.50 -0.97
N SER A 106 -8.23 -13.55 -1.90
CA SER A 106 -7.15 -12.61 -2.20
C SER A 106 -6.95 -11.65 -1.04
N PHE A 107 -8.04 -11.14 -0.46
CA PHE A 107 -7.99 -10.24 0.69
C PHE A 107 -7.32 -10.87 1.92
N THR A 108 -7.76 -12.07 2.33
CA THR A 108 -7.19 -12.76 3.50
C THR A 108 -5.73 -13.15 3.28
N ARG A 109 -5.35 -13.52 2.05
CA ARG A 109 -3.94 -13.77 1.71
C ARG A 109 -3.11 -12.51 1.92
N ASP A 110 -3.51 -11.40 1.30
CA ASP A 110 -2.73 -10.16 1.31
C ASP A 110 -2.61 -9.60 2.73
N LEU A 111 -3.71 -9.61 3.51
CA LEU A 111 -3.72 -9.19 4.91
C LEU A 111 -2.92 -10.14 5.81
N GLY A 112 -2.94 -11.45 5.53
CA GLY A 112 -2.18 -12.45 6.27
C GLY A 112 -0.67 -12.28 6.11
N PHE A 113 -0.19 -12.11 4.87
CA PHE A 113 1.24 -11.82 4.61
C PHE A 113 1.67 -10.49 5.21
N PHE A 114 0.81 -9.46 5.14
CA PHE A 114 1.08 -8.17 5.76
C PHE A 114 1.22 -8.27 7.29
N THR A 115 0.30 -8.97 7.95
CA THR A 115 0.32 -9.18 9.40
C THR A 115 1.56 -9.98 9.82
N LEU A 116 1.91 -11.02 9.05
CA LEU A 116 3.10 -11.82 9.29
C LEU A 116 4.38 -10.99 9.16
N ALA A 117 4.48 -10.12 8.16
CA ALA A 117 5.62 -9.22 7.99
C ALA A 117 5.77 -8.28 9.19
N ILE A 118 4.68 -7.66 9.66
CA ILE A 118 4.71 -6.80 10.85
C ILE A 118 5.13 -7.58 12.09
N LEU A 119 4.58 -8.78 12.30
CA LEU A 119 4.94 -9.63 13.44
C LEU A 119 6.43 -9.98 13.45
N LEU A 120 6.99 -10.36 12.30
CA LEU A 120 8.42 -10.65 12.20
C LEU A 120 9.27 -9.41 12.53
N ILE A 121 8.91 -8.24 12.01
CA ILE A 121 9.63 -6.99 12.29
C ILE A 121 9.59 -6.68 13.80
N ILE A 122 8.43 -6.83 14.44
CA ILE A 122 8.29 -6.62 15.89
C ILE A 122 9.17 -7.60 16.68
N ILE A 123 9.18 -8.88 16.33
CA ILE A 123 9.99 -9.91 16.99
C ILE A 123 11.49 -9.59 16.86
N ILE A 124 11.93 -9.20 15.66
CA ILE A 124 13.31 -8.81 15.37
C ILE A 124 13.73 -7.61 16.25
N ILE A 125 12.89 -6.57 16.30
CA ILE A 125 13.18 -5.36 17.07
C ILE A 125 13.26 -5.66 18.57
N ILE A 126 12.36 -6.48 19.11
CA ILE A 126 12.36 -6.84 20.54
C ILE A 126 13.58 -7.68 20.91
N THR A 127 13.98 -8.61 20.05
CA THR A 127 15.05 -9.58 20.35
C THR A 127 16.44 -8.95 20.20
N ASN A 128 16.68 -8.23 19.10
CA ASN A 128 18.01 -7.79 18.70
C ASN A 128 18.20 -6.27 18.83
N GLY A 129 17.14 -5.49 19.01
CA GLY A 129 17.19 -4.02 19.12
C GLY A 129 17.65 -3.30 17.84
N ARG A 130 18.05 -4.04 16.80
CA ARG A 130 18.54 -3.58 15.50
C ARG A 130 18.21 -4.64 14.46
N ILE A 131 18.09 -4.22 13.19
CA ILE A 131 17.91 -5.15 12.07
C ILE A 131 19.29 -5.56 11.54
N LEU A 132 19.62 -6.84 11.65
CA LEU A 132 20.80 -7.45 11.07
C LEU A 132 20.59 -7.73 9.57
N SER A 133 21.68 -7.78 8.80
CA SER A 133 21.60 -8.04 7.35
C SER A 133 20.92 -9.38 7.02
N TRP A 134 21.06 -10.39 7.87
CA TRP A 134 20.39 -11.68 7.68
C TRP A 134 18.87 -11.58 7.88
N GLU A 135 18.41 -10.78 8.83
CA GLU A 135 16.99 -10.55 9.10
C GLU A 135 16.32 -9.76 7.98
N ALA A 136 17.05 -8.78 7.41
CA ALA A 136 16.60 -8.07 6.22
C ALA A 136 16.42 -9.02 5.02
N ASN A 137 17.33 -9.99 4.84
CA ASN A 137 17.18 -11.02 3.80
C ASN A 137 15.95 -11.91 4.02
N ILE A 138 15.63 -12.27 5.27
CA ILE A 138 14.41 -13.03 5.58
C ILE A 138 13.15 -12.25 5.16
N LEU A 139 13.10 -10.94 5.46
CA LEU A 139 11.99 -10.07 5.06
C LEU A 139 11.89 -9.93 3.54
N MET A 140 13.03 -9.85 2.83
CA MET A 140 13.06 -9.85 1.37
C MET A 140 12.55 -11.16 0.77
N ILE A 141 12.95 -12.31 1.33
CA ILE A 141 12.47 -13.63 0.90
C ILE A 141 10.95 -13.73 1.12
N LEU A 142 10.44 -13.27 2.26
CA LEU A 142 9.01 -13.23 2.53
C LEU A 142 8.26 -12.38 1.49
N TYR A 143 8.79 -11.22 1.14
CA TYR A 143 8.23 -10.37 0.09
C TYR A 143 8.21 -11.08 -1.27
N MET A 144 9.30 -11.78 -1.63
CA MET A 144 9.34 -12.56 -2.87
C MET A 144 8.31 -13.69 -2.89
N ILE A 145 8.14 -14.41 -1.77
CA ILE A 145 7.11 -15.45 -1.62
C ILE A 145 5.72 -14.85 -1.78
N TYR A 146 5.47 -13.69 -1.18
CA TYR A 146 4.21 -12.96 -1.34
C TYR A 146 3.95 -12.60 -2.82
N VAL A 147 4.90 -11.97 -3.50
CA VAL A 147 4.78 -11.59 -4.91
C VAL A 147 4.52 -12.79 -5.81
N ILE A 148 5.22 -13.91 -5.58
CA ILE A 148 5.01 -15.15 -6.34
C ILE A 148 3.61 -15.70 -6.07
N THR A 149 3.17 -15.75 -4.81
CA THR A 149 1.84 -16.25 -4.44
C THR A 149 0.72 -15.39 -5.02
N VAL A 150 0.90 -14.06 -5.03
CA VAL A 150 0.00 -13.11 -5.69
C VAL A 150 0.01 -13.30 -7.20
N GLY A 151 1.19 -13.39 -7.81
CA GLY A 151 1.35 -13.58 -9.26
C GLY A 151 0.70 -14.87 -9.76
N LEU A 152 0.97 -16.00 -9.09
CA LEU A 152 0.37 -17.29 -9.39
C LEU A 152 -1.15 -17.27 -9.16
N GLY A 153 -1.61 -16.64 -8.07
CA GLY A 153 -3.03 -16.50 -7.78
C GLY A 153 -3.76 -15.66 -8.83
N THR A 154 -3.19 -14.54 -9.25
CA THR A 154 -3.74 -13.66 -10.28
C THR A 154 -3.76 -14.34 -11.65
N TRP A 155 -2.68 -15.04 -12.01
CA TRP A 155 -2.60 -15.82 -13.25
C TRP A 155 -3.65 -16.94 -13.28
N HIS A 156 -3.81 -17.68 -12.18
CA HIS A 156 -4.81 -18.74 -12.07
C HIS A 156 -6.24 -18.19 -12.16
N ASN A 157 -6.53 -17.06 -11.49
CA ASN A 157 -7.86 -16.44 -11.54
C ASN A 157 -8.17 -15.90 -12.94
N HIS A 158 -7.18 -15.35 -13.65
CA HIS A 158 -7.37 -14.84 -15.02
C HIS A 158 -7.74 -15.97 -16.00
N HIS A 159 -7.03 -17.10 -15.94
CA HIS A 159 -7.35 -18.27 -16.77
C HIS A 159 -8.71 -18.88 -16.48
N ARG A 160 -9.11 -18.90 -15.21
CA ARG A 160 -10.40 -19.44 -14.78
C ARG A 160 -11.56 -18.58 -15.26
N GLN A 161 -11.42 -17.25 -15.24
CA GLN A 161 -12.45 -16.35 -15.78
C GLN A 161 -12.59 -16.45 -17.29
N SER A 162 -11.49 -16.62 -18.04
CA SER A 162 -11.53 -16.82 -19.49
C SER A 162 -12.29 -18.10 -19.88
N LYS A 163 -12.09 -19.20 -19.15
CA LYS A 163 -12.84 -20.45 -19.37
C LYS A 163 -14.34 -20.32 -19.07
N ILE A 164 -14.71 -19.63 -17.99
CA ILE A 164 -16.13 -19.45 -17.63
C ILE A 164 -16.87 -18.59 -18.67
N LYS A 165 -16.25 -17.52 -19.17
CA LYS A 165 -16.82 -16.68 -20.23
C LYS A 165 -17.04 -17.46 -21.53
N LEU A 166 -16.09 -18.33 -21.89
CA LEU A 166 -16.22 -19.21 -23.06
C LEU A 166 -17.39 -20.21 -22.90
N ILE A 167 -17.50 -20.87 -21.75
CA ILE A 167 -18.61 -21.82 -21.48
C ILE A 167 -19.97 -21.12 -21.50
N GLN A 168 -20.08 -19.90 -20.96
CA GLN A 168 -21.31 -19.11 -21.03
C GLN A 168 -21.66 -18.73 -22.47
N SER A 169 -20.68 -18.33 -23.29
CA SER A 169 -20.91 -17.97 -24.70
C SER A 169 -21.43 -19.13 -25.56
N VAL A 170 -21.09 -20.37 -25.20
CA VAL A 170 -21.58 -21.59 -25.87
C VAL A 170 -22.98 -21.96 -25.40
N ARG A 171 -23.36 -21.63 -24.15
CA ARG A 171 -24.68 -21.95 -23.57
C ARG A 171 -25.79 -20.96 -23.96
N THR A 172 -25.42 -19.76 -24.40
CA THR A 172 -26.36 -18.72 -24.90
C THR A 172 -26.61 -18.77 -26.41
N LYS A 173 -26.02 -19.74 -27.13
CA LYS A 173 -26.38 -20.09 -28.51
C LYS A 173 -27.19 -21.38 -28.51
#